data_AF-A0A9D6LHT2-F1
#
_entry.id   AF-A0A9D6LHT2-F1
#
_cell.length_a   1.000
_cell.length_b   1.000
_cell.length_c   1.000
_cell.angle_alpha   90.00
_cell.angle_beta   90.00
_cell.angle_gamma   90.00
#
_symmetry.space_group_name_H-M   'P 1'
#
loop_
_entity.id
_entity.type
_entity.pdbx_description
1 polymer ?
#
loop_
_entity_poly.entity_id
_entity_poly.type
_entity_poly.pdbx_seq_one_letter_code
_entity_poly.pdbx_strand_id
1 'polypeptide(L)'
;AVKSQQKENHVMDGSRPVPNGAPGAASNTPGPASAVPEVRSNTQKVYETTNYAVPEKVTRATKPVGSIKKMSVAVLVDGLYKADPAKPDQPAAFTKWSDEKLGEFKSIVASSVGLDPKRGDTIEVKNMEFRREDLENADAAIAAYERRKMMNHLIQYAVIGAAIALFFFFVVRPFVKWLTDNTVENMESFLPKTIEELEKMQTDDLEQVEDAIPVIVDKVDPEKVEGEMIKEKVVTLIESNPTKAAMILHEWVHRPKPVVTDKIIGGDGGKGDGKGGGGKKSA
;
A
#
# COMPACT_ATOMS: atom_id res chain seq x y z
N ALA A 1 -46.39 55.74 21.31
CA ALA A 1 -46.57 56.50 22.57
C ALA A 1 -46.32 57.98 22.29
N VAL A 2 -47.01 58.90 22.95
CA VAL A 2 -46.73 60.35 22.82
C VAL A 2 -45.44 60.66 23.57
N LYS A 3 -44.46 61.28 22.89
CA LYS A 3 -43.16 61.67 23.44
C LYS A 3 -43.21 63.06 24.07
N SER A 4 -43.91 64.00 23.45
CA SER A 4 -44.22 65.30 24.04
C SER A 4 -45.45 65.92 23.37
N GLN A 5 -46.18 66.75 24.09
CA GLN A 5 -47.33 67.49 23.59
C GLN A 5 -47.21 68.92 24.09
N GLN A 6 -47.29 69.89 23.18
CA GLN A 6 -47.28 71.31 23.49
C GLN A 6 -48.59 71.91 22.98
N LYS A 7 -49.35 72.56 23.86
CA LYS A 7 -50.61 73.23 23.55
C LYS A 7 -50.51 74.69 23.94
N GLU A 8 -50.78 75.57 22.99
CA GLU A 8 -50.75 77.02 23.18
C GLU A 8 -52.10 77.62 22.79
N ASN A 9 -52.72 78.32 23.74
CA ASN A 9 -54.02 78.94 23.55
C ASN A 9 -53.85 80.46 23.57
N HIS A 10 -54.19 81.11 22.47
CA HIS A 10 -54.27 82.57 22.35
C HIS A 10 -55.73 82.98 22.36
N VAL A 11 -56.13 83.74 23.37
CA VAL A 11 -57.45 84.37 23.44
C VAL A 11 -57.23 85.88 23.33
N MET A 12 -57.84 86.50 22.33
CA MET A 12 -57.82 87.95 22.16
C MET A 12 -59.23 88.50 22.27
N ASP A 13 -59.48 89.26 23.32
CA ASP A 13 -60.73 89.98 23.55
C ASP A 13 -60.58 91.45 23.09
N GLY A 14 -61.20 91.77 21.97
CA GLY A 14 -61.21 93.08 21.34
C GLY A 14 -62.43 93.91 21.73
N SER A 15 -62.20 94.87 22.63
CA SER A 15 -63.04 96.02 22.99
C SER A 15 -62.95 97.24 22.06
N ARG A 16 -63.93 97.62 21.21
CA ARG A 16 -63.90 98.93 20.54
C ARG A 16 -65.25 99.65 20.58
N PRO A 17 -65.29 100.89 21.10
CA PRO A 17 -66.50 101.71 21.03
C PRO A 17 -66.75 102.11 19.58
N VAL A 18 -68.02 102.04 19.14
CA VAL A 18 -68.40 102.56 17.82
C VAL A 18 -68.34 104.09 17.90
N PRO A 19 -67.60 104.79 17.03
CA PRO A 19 -67.61 106.25 17.01
C PRO A 19 -69.04 106.75 16.77
N ASN A 20 -69.63 107.41 17.76
CA ASN A 20 -70.98 107.96 17.68
C ASN A 20 -70.98 109.38 18.27
N GLY A 21 -71.48 110.34 17.50
CA GLY A 21 -71.64 111.73 17.92
C GLY A 21 -72.88 112.33 17.26
N ALA A 22 -73.74 113.00 18.03
CA ALA A 22 -74.95 113.61 17.51
C ALA A 22 -74.62 114.88 16.70
N PRO A 23 -74.92 114.94 15.38
CA PRO A 23 -74.62 116.13 14.59
C PRO A 23 -75.48 117.32 15.02
N GLY A 24 -74.88 118.51 15.17
CA GLY A 24 -75.60 119.77 15.36
C GLY A 24 -75.72 120.26 16.80
N ALA A 25 -76.64 121.20 17.04
CA ALA A 25 -76.75 121.99 18.27
C ALA A 25 -76.95 121.16 19.56
N ALA A 26 -77.46 119.92 19.44
CA ALA A 26 -77.63 118.99 20.56
C ALA A 26 -76.30 118.50 21.18
N SER A 27 -75.16 118.66 20.50
CA SER A 27 -73.83 118.34 21.06
C SER A 27 -73.31 119.37 22.08
N ASN A 28 -73.87 120.59 22.12
CA ASN A 28 -73.40 121.70 22.98
C ASN A 28 -74.34 122.04 24.14
N THR A 29 -75.43 121.30 24.32
CA THR A 29 -76.38 121.49 25.43
C THR A 29 -76.21 120.38 26.48
N PRO A 30 -76.11 120.68 27.78
CA PRO A 30 -76.02 119.66 28.81
C PRO A 30 -77.30 118.81 28.86
N GLY A 31 -77.20 117.54 28.47
CA GLY A 31 -78.28 116.55 28.52
C GLY A 31 -77.69 115.15 28.72
N PRO A 32 -78.50 114.14 29.11
CA PRO A 32 -78.00 112.79 29.37
C PRO A 32 -77.40 112.17 28.10
N ALA A 33 -76.12 111.82 28.15
CA ALA A 33 -75.43 111.16 27.04
C ALA A 33 -75.99 109.74 26.81
N SER A 34 -76.37 109.41 25.58
CA SER A 34 -76.78 108.05 25.21
C SER A 34 -75.59 107.08 25.25
N ALA A 35 -75.80 105.87 25.77
CA ALA A 35 -74.77 104.83 25.85
C ALA A 35 -74.21 104.53 24.45
N VAL A 36 -72.88 104.60 24.31
CA VAL A 36 -72.19 104.29 23.06
C VAL A 36 -72.23 102.77 22.83
N PRO A 37 -72.79 102.27 21.72
CA PRO A 37 -72.74 100.85 21.41
C PRO A 37 -71.29 100.40 21.22
N GLU A 38 -70.93 99.29 21.85
CA GLU A 38 -69.59 98.69 21.80
C GLU A 38 -69.62 97.46 20.89
N VAL A 39 -68.63 97.32 20.00
CA VAL A 39 -68.45 96.11 19.20
C VAL A 39 -67.37 95.25 19.84
N ARG A 40 -67.76 94.03 20.23
CA ARG A 40 -66.85 93.04 20.79
C ARG A 40 -66.44 92.04 19.71
N SER A 41 -65.14 91.82 19.59
CA SER A 41 -64.58 90.76 18.75
C SER A 41 -63.73 89.86 19.64
N ASN A 42 -64.17 88.61 19.82
CA ASN A 42 -63.36 87.60 20.50
C ASN A 42 -62.75 86.68 19.44
N THR A 43 -61.43 86.51 19.47
CA THR A 43 -60.70 85.57 18.61
C THR A 43 -59.94 84.58 19.48
N GLN A 44 -60.22 83.29 19.29
CA GLN A 44 -59.49 82.21 19.93
C GLN A 44 -58.67 81.44 18.88
N LYS A 45 -57.38 81.25 19.15
CA LYS A 45 -56.48 80.37 18.38
C LYS A 45 -55.87 79.32 19.30
N VAL A 46 -55.87 78.07 18.85
CA VAL A 46 -55.29 76.95 19.58
C VAL A 46 -54.24 76.31 18.68
N TYR A 47 -52.99 76.28 19.13
CA TYR A 47 -51.89 75.56 18.50
C TYR A 47 -51.59 74.30 19.32
N GLU A 48 -51.60 73.14 18.68
CA GLU A 48 -51.29 71.86 19.33
C GLU A 48 -50.22 71.12 18.52
N THR A 49 -49.07 70.84 19.15
CA THR A 49 -47.97 70.08 18.57
C THR A 49 -47.73 68.82 19.38
N THR A 50 -47.96 67.66 18.78
CA THR A 50 -47.79 66.36 19.43
C THR A 50 -46.67 65.58 18.75
N ASN A 51 -45.60 65.29 19.49
CA ASN A 51 -44.50 64.44 19.06
C ASN A 51 -44.79 63.00 19.45
N TYR A 52 -44.72 62.09 18.50
CA TYR A 52 -44.90 60.66 18.73
C TYR A 52 -43.55 59.95 18.77
N ALA A 53 -43.39 59.02 19.71
CA ALA A 53 -42.32 58.04 19.64
C ALA A 53 -42.71 56.98 18.60
N VAL A 54 -42.03 56.99 17.45
CA VAL A 54 -42.16 55.96 16.41
C VAL A 54 -41.26 54.79 16.83
N PRO A 55 -41.79 53.59 17.05
CA PRO A 55 -40.98 52.44 17.39
C PRO A 55 -40.11 52.06 16.19
N GLU A 56 -38.79 52.07 16.36
CA GLU A 56 -37.84 51.59 15.36
C GLU A 56 -37.45 50.14 15.68
N LYS A 57 -37.48 49.26 14.68
CA LYS A 57 -37.00 47.88 14.79
C LYS A 57 -35.80 47.69 13.86
N VAL A 58 -34.59 47.72 14.42
CA VAL A 58 -33.36 47.41 13.70
C VAL A 58 -33.10 45.91 13.77
N THR A 59 -33.18 45.23 12.62
CA THR A 59 -32.85 43.80 12.53
C THR A 59 -31.47 43.64 11.91
N ARG A 60 -30.52 43.08 12.67
CA ARG A 60 -29.21 42.68 12.16
C ARG A 60 -29.22 41.18 11.87
N ALA A 61 -28.97 40.80 10.63
CA ALA A 61 -28.84 39.40 10.22
C ALA A 61 -27.42 39.16 9.69
N THR A 62 -26.66 38.33 10.39
CA THR A 62 -25.36 37.85 9.90
C THR A 62 -25.60 36.61 9.06
N LYS A 63 -25.37 36.70 7.75
CA LYS A 63 -25.43 35.53 6.86
C LYS A 63 -24.05 34.85 6.83
N PRO A 64 -23.97 33.52 6.96
CA PRO A 64 -22.70 32.81 6.77
C PRO A 64 -22.20 32.98 5.33
N VAL A 65 -20.89 32.93 5.15
CA VAL A 65 -20.27 32.96 3.82
C VAL A 65 -20.48 31.61 3.13
N GLY A 66 -21.05 31.62 1.91
CA GLY A 66 -21.23 30.41 1.09
C GLY A 66 -22.61 29.74 1.19
N SER A 67 -23.68 30.42 0.77
CA SER A 67 -25.00 29.79 0.59
C SER A 67 -25.10 29.06 -0.75
N ILE A 68 -25.74 27.89 -0.78
CA ILE A 68 -26.06 27.18 -2.03
C ILE A 68 -27.10 28.02 -2.79
N LYS A 69 -26.76 28.44 -4.02
CA LYS A 69 -27.66 29.20 -4.90
C LYS A 69 -28.52 28.31 -5.78
N LYS A 70 -27.97 27.17 -6.23
CA LYS A 70 -28.63 26.19 -7.09
C LYS A 70 -27.87 24.88 -7.03
N MET A 71 -28.60 23.77 -7.07
CA MET A 71 -28.06 22.42 -7.18
C MET A 71 -28.61 21.73 -8.45
N SER A 72 -27.74 21.06 -9.19
CA SER A 72 -28.12 20.26 -10.36
C SER A 72 -27.56 18.87 -10.19
N VAL A 73 -28.46 17.88 -10.16
CA VAL A 73 -28.13 16.48 -9.89
C VAL A 73 -28.56 15.64 -11.09
N ALA A 74 -27.62 14.87 -11.64
CA ALA A 74 -27.89 13.89 -12.68
C ALA A 74 -27.54 12.50 -12.15
N VAL A 75 -28.47 11.56 -12.28
CA VAL A 75 -28.29 10.18 -11.82
C VAL A 75 -28.54 9.23 -12.99
N LEU A 76 -27.55 8.38 -13.25
CA LEU A 76 -27.67 7.26 -14.17
C LEU A 76 -27.89 5.99 -13.36
N VAL A 77 -28.93 5.24 -13.72
CA VAL A 77 -29.30 3.98 -13.06
C VAL A 77 -29.11 2.87 -14.08
N ASP A 78 -28.35 1.85 -13.71
CA ASP A 78 -28.20 0.63 -14.52
C ASP A 78 -29.46 -0.23 -14.44
N GLY A 79 -29.69 -1.07 -15.44
CA GLY A 79 -30.88 -1.92 -15.53
C GLY A 79 -30.79 -3.23 -14.76
N LEU A 80 -31.85 -4.03 -14.92
CA LEU A 80 -31.93 -5.39 -14.42
C LEU A 80 -31.38 -6.35 -15.47
N TYR A 81 -30.58 -7.31 -15.03
CA TYR A 81 -30.00 -8.33 -15.89
C TYR A 81 -30.57 -9.67 -15.48
N LYS A 82 -31.40 -10.26 -16.33
CA LYS A 82 -31.94 -11.60 -16.09
C LYS A 82 -31.11 -12.60 -16.87
N ALA A 83 -30.36 -13.43 -16.15
CA ALA A 83 -29.70 -14.59 -16.75
C ALA A 83 -30.77 -15.61 -17.17
N ASP A 84 -30.72 -16.07 -18.41
CA ASP A 84 -31.59 -17.14 -18.88
C ASP A 84 -30.99 -18.49 -18.44
N PRO A 85 -31.64 -19.24 -17.53
CA PRO A 85 -31.13 -20.53 -17.09
C PRO A 85 -31.05 -21.58 -18.22
N ALA A 86 -31.72 -21.36 -19.36
CA ALA A 86 -31.63 -22.23 -20.52
C ALA A 86 -30.42 -21.97 -21.43
N LYS A 87 -29.76 -20.81 -21.28
CA LYS A 87 -28.61 -20.40 -22.12
C LYS A 87 -27.54 -19.71 -21.26
N PRO A 88 -26.72 -20.48 -20.52
CA PRO A 88 -25.70 -19.94 -19.63
C PRO A 88 -24.60 -19.15 -20.36
N ASP A 89 -24.39 -19.40 -21.65
CA ASP A 89 -23.35 -18.75 -22.46
C ASP A 89 -23.78 -17.42 -23.10
N GLN A 90 -25.02 -16.96 -22.90
CA GLN A 90 -25.47 -15.67 -23.43
C GLN A 90 -25.44 -14.58 -22.36
N PRO A 91 -24.99 -13.36 -22.69
CA PRO A 91 -25.01 -12.24 -21.76
C PRO A 91 -26.45 -11.99 -21.31
N ALA A 92 -26.63 -11.84 -19.99
CA ALA A 92 -27.94 -11.63 -19.39
C ALA A 92 -28.67 -10.46 -20.06
N ALA A 93 -29.92 -10.69 -20.46
CA ALA A 93 -30.68 -9.72 -21.23
C ALA A 93 -30.97 -8.47 -20.38
N PHE A 94 -30.60 -7.30 -20.91
CA PHE A 94 -30.85 -6.02 -20.27
C PHE A 94 -32.34 -5.70 -20.25
N THR A 95 -32.86 -5.40 -19.06
CA THR A 95 -34.25 -4.99 -18.84
C THR A 95 -34.27 -3.63 -18.14
N LYS A 96 -34.97 -2.66 -18.74
CA LYS A 96 -35.17 -1.35 -18.11
C LYS A 96 -36.08 -1.46 -16.88
N TRP A 97 -35.78 -0.69 -15.84
CA TRP A 97 -36.69 -0.41 -14.73
C TRP A 97 -38.00 0.20 -15.22
N SER A 98 -39.08 -0.10 -14.51
CA SER A 98 -40.38 0.55 -14.73
C SER A 98 -40.32 2.04 -14.36
N ASP A 99 -41.18 2.84 -14.98
CA ASP A 99 -41.27 4.27 -14.72
C ASP A 99 -41.63 4.60 -13.26
N GLU A 100 -42.41 3.72 -12.62
CA GLU A 100 -42.75 3.82 -11.19
C GLU A 100 -41.50 3.72 -10.31
N LYS A 101 -40.61 2.75 -10.59
CA LYS A 101 -39.35 2.59 -9.86
C LYS A 101 -38.38 3.73 -10.11
N LEU A 102 -38.35 4.27 -11.32
CA LEU A 102 -37.56 5.47 -11.62
C LEU A 102 -38.08 6.69 -10.85
N GLY A 103 -39.40 6.80 -10.67
CA GLY A 103 -40.02 7.82 -9.80
C GLY A 103 -39.60 7.68 -8.33
N GLU A 104 -39.56 6.44 -7.82
CA GLU A 104 -39.09 6.13 -6.47
C GLU A 104 -37.60 6.50 -6.30
N PHE A 105 -36.73 6.15 -7.25
CA PHE A 105 -35.33 6.56 -7.19
C PHE A 105 -35.18 8.09 -7.19
N LYS A 106 -35.96 8.79 -8.02
CA LYS A 106 -35.95 10.26 -8.05
C LYS A 106 -36.37 10.85 -6.70
N SER A 107 -37.38 10.30 -6.03
CA SER A 107 -37.84 10.82 -4.73
C SER A 107 -36.84 10.58 -3.60
N ILE A 108 -36.20 9.40 -3.59
CA ILE A 108 -35.14 9.04 -2.64
C ILE A 108 -33.97 10.00 -2.81
N VAL A 109 -33.45 10.12 -4.04
CA VAL A 109 -32.30 11.00 -4.31
C VAL A 109 -32.63 12.44 -3.96
N ALA A 110 -33.80 12.96 -4.38
CA ALA A 110 -34.21 14.33 -4.08
C ALA A 110 -34.26 14.61 -2.56
N SER A 111 -34.71 13.63 -1.78
CA SER A 111 -34.78 13.73 -0.31
C SER A 111 -33.38 13.67 0.32
N SER A 112 -32.50 12.79 -0.17
CA SER A 112 -31.14 12.64 0.34
C SER A 112 -30.27 13.87 0.09
N VAL A 113 -30.44 14.56 -1.05
CA VAL A 113 -29.66 15.78 -1.36
C VAL A 113 -30.28 17.06 -0.80
N GLY A 114 -31.50 17.02 -0.26
CA GLY A 114 -32.20 18.21 0.23
C GLY A 114 -32.55 19.18 -0.90
N LEU A 115 -33.12 18.64 -1.98
CA LEU A 115 -33.46 19.39 -3.17
C LEU A 115 -34.56 20.42 -2.87
N ASP A 116 -34.30 21.70 -3.19
CA ASP A 116 -35.25 22.78 -2.97
C ASP A 116 -35.72 23.38 -4.31
N PRO A 117 -37.00 23.17 -4.70
CA PRO A 117 -37.55 23.76 -5.92
C PRO A 117 -37.55 25.29 -5.91
N LYS A 118 -37.65 25.93 -4.73
CA LYS A 118 -37.64 27.40 -4.59
C LYS A 118 -36.25 27.98 -4.85
N ARG A 119 -35.20 27.20 -4.59
CA ARG A 119 -33.81 27.53 -4.93
C ARG A 119 -33.52 27.36 -6.43
N GLY A 120 -34.41 26.70 -7.17
CA GLY A 120 -34.25 26.42 -8.60
C GLY A 120 -33.42 25.15 -8.85
N ASP A 121 -33.40 24.23 -7.89
CA ASP A 121 -32.68 22.97 -8.04
C ASP A 121 -33.35 22.04 -9.05
N THR A 122 -32.54 21.22 -9.71
CA THR A 122 -33.00 20.30 -10.77
C THR A 122 -32.43 18.90 -10.56
N ILE A 123 -33.25 17.88 -10.74
CA ILE A 123 -32.83 16.48 -10.74
C ILE A 123 -33.32 15.75 -11.99
N GLU A 124 -32.40 15.04 -12.64
CA GLU A 124 -32.68 14.16 -13.76
C GLU A 124 -32.18 12.75 -13.48
N VAL A 125 -33.06 11.76 -13.65
CA VAL A 125 -32.74 10.34 -13.49
C VAL A 125 -32.96 9.65 -14.83
N LYS A 126 -31.94 8.97 -15.33
CA LYS A 126 -31.98 8.23 -16.59
C LYS A 126 -31.56 6.78 -16.38
N ASN A 127 -32.29 5.88 -17.00
CA ASN A 127 -31.93 4.48 -17.06
C ASN A 127 -31.15 4.19 -18.34
N MET A 128 -29.92 3.69 -18.19
CA MET A 128 -29.04 3.37 -19.31
C MET A 128 -28.25 2.11 -19.01
N GLU A 129 -28.07 1.26 -20.01
CA GLU A 129 -27.27 0.05 -19.89
C GLU A 129 -25.79 0.40 -19.71
N PHE A 130 -25.21 -0.12 -18.64
CA PHE A 130 -23.78 0.04 -18.39
C PHE A 130 -23.00 -1.03 -19.14
N ARG A 131 -21.87 -0.61 -19.71
CA ARG A 131 -20.93 -1.54 -20.33
C ARG A 131 -20.27 -2.33 -19.20
N ARG A 132 -20.63 -3.61 -19.08
CA ARG A 132 -19.92 -4.56 -18.24
C ARG A 132 -18.67 -4.99 -19.00
N GLU A 133 -17.52 -4.54 -18.55
CA GLU A 133 -16.28 -5.21 -18.92
C GLU A 133 -16.32 -6.60 -18.29
N ASP A 134 -15.93 -7.63 -19.03
CA ASP A 134 -15.86 -9.01 -18.52
C ASP A 134 -14.73 -9.14 -17.49
N LEU A 135 -14.93 -8.52 -16.34
CA LEU A 135 -14.04 -8.61 -15.18
C LEU A 135 -13.88 -10.07 -14.75
N GLU A 136 -14.91 -10.90 -14.96
CA GLU A 136 -14.86 -12.33 -14.69
C GLU A 136 -13.88 -13.07 -15.62
N ASN A 137 -13.80 -12.68 -16.91
CA ASN A 137 -12.80 -13.21 -17.84
C ASN A 137 -11.39 -12.69 -17.50
N ALA A 138 -11.29 -11.44 -17.04
CA ALA A 138 -10.01 -10.87 -16.59
C ALA A 138 -9.49 -11.58 -15.33
N ASP A 139 -10.35 -11.82 -14.34
CA ASP A 139 -10.02 -12.52 -13.11
C ASP A 139 -9.66 -13.99 -13.37
N ALA A 140 -10.39 -14.67 -14.25
CA ALA A 140 -10.06 -16.02 -14.70
C ALA A 140 -8.70 -16.07 -15.43
N ALA A 141 -8.39 -15.06 -16.26
CA ALA A 141 -7.11 -14.96 -16.94
C ALA A 141 -5.94 -14.70 -15.97
N ILE A 142 -6.14 -13.85 -14.95
CA ILE A 142 -5.16 -13.60 -13.90
C ILE A 142 -4.93 -14.88 -13.08
N ALA A 143 -5.99 -15.56 -12.65
CA ALA A 143 -5.90 -16.82 -11.91
C ALA A 143 -5.20 -17.93 -12.72
N ALA A 144 -5.45 -18.01 -14.03
CA ALA A 144 -4.76 -18.95 -14.91
C ALA A 144 -3.26 -18.62 -15.06
N TYR A 145 -2.92 -17.33 -15.16
CA TYR A 145 -1.53 -16.86 -15.18
C TYR A 145 -0.79 -17.21 -13.88
N GLU A 146 -1.40 -16.95 -12.72
CA GLU A 146 -0.84 -17.29 -11.42
C GLU A 146 -0.65 -18.80 -11.25
N ARG A 147 -1.65 -19.61 -11.65
CA ARG A 147 -1.54 -21.08 -11.61
C ARG A 147 -0.38 -21.58 -12.48
N ARG A 148 -0.20 -21.03 -13.68
CA ARG A 148 0.91 -21.39 -14.58
C ARG A 148 2.26 -20.98 -14.00
N LYS A 149 2.34 -19.80 -13.37
CA LYS A 149 3.55 -19.34 -12.67
C LYS A 149 3.92 -20.26 -11.50
N MET A 150 2.94 -20.64 -10.68
CA MET A 150 3.12 -21.59 -9.57
C MET A 150 3.57 -22.97 -10.06
N MET A 151 2.95 -23.47 -11.13
CA MET A 151 3.32 -24.74 -11.76
C MET A 151 4.77 -24.73 -12.27
N ASN A 152 5.17 -23.66 -12.96
CA ASN A 152 6.54 -23.52 -13.46
C ASN A 152 7.56 -23.50 -12.32
N HIS A 153 7.23 -22.83 -11.21
CA HIS A 153 8.08 -22.80 -10.03
C HIS A 153 8.21 -24.19 -9.37
N LEU A 154 7.10 -24.91 -9.27
CA LEU A 154 7.09 -26.29 -8.76
C LEU A 154 7.94 -27.22 -9.65
N ILE A 155 7.80 -27.11 -10.98
CA ILE A 155 8.60 -27.87 -11.94
C ILE A 155 10.08 -27.50 -11.81
N GLN A 156 10.42 -26.22 -11.69
CA GLN A 156 11.80 -25.77 -11.52
C GLN A 156 12.44 -26.38 -10.26
N TYR A 157 11.74 -26.38 -9.13
CA TYR A 157 12.24 -27.03 -7.92
C TYR A 157 12.27 -28.55 -8.03
N ALA A 158 11.32 -29.18 -8.72
CA ALA A 158 11.35 -30.60 -8.99
C ALA A 158 12.58 -31.00 -9.82
N VAL A 159 12.94 -30.20 -10.82
CA VAL A 159 14.16 -30.41 -11.62
C VAL A 159 15.42 -30.25 -10.78
N ILE A 160 15.50 -29.21 -9.93
CA ILE A 160 16.64 -29.02 -9.03
C ILE A 160 16.74 -30.19 -8.04
N GLY A 161 15.63 -30.61 -7.44
CA GLY A 161 15.58 -31.76 -6.54
C GLY A 161 15.99 -33.06 -7.23
N ALA A 162 15.52 -33.29 -8.46
CA ALA A 162 15.92 -34.43 -9.28
C ALA A 162 17.40 -34.40 -9.63
N ALA A 163 17.96 -33.22 -9.95
CA ALA A 163 19.38 -33.06 -10.22
C ALA A 163 20.24 -33.38 -8.98
N ILE A 164 19.84 -32.92 -7.79
CA ILE A 164 20.51 -33.26 -6.53
C ILE A 164 20.41 -34.77 -6.25
N ALA A 165 19.24 -35.37 -6.45
CA ALA A 165 19.04 -36.80 -6.27
C ALA A 165 19.91 -37.64 -7.24
N LEU A 166 19.97 -37.23 -8.51
CA LEU A 166 20.85 -37.83 -9.51
C LEU A 166 22.32 -37.67 -9.13
N PHE A 167 22.76 -36.48 -8.71
CA PHE A 167 24.12 -36.25 -8.24
C PHE A 167 24.48 -37.13 -7.04
N PHE A 168 23.57 -37.25 -6.06
CA PHE A 168 23.75 -38.15 -4.92
C PHE A 168 23.90 -39.61 -5.36
N PHE A 169 23.06 -40.07 -6.28
CA PHE A 169 23.09 -41.45 -6.75
C PHE A 169 24.32 -41.76 -7.63
N PHE A 170 24.72 -40.83 -8.50
CA PHE A 170 25.80 -41.05 -9.47
C PHE A 170 27.19 -40.65 -8.98
N VAL A 171 27.31 -39.77 -7.99
CA VAL A 171 28.62 -39.31 -7.49
C VAL A 171 28.83 -39.77 -6.05
N VAL A 172 27.91 -39.42 -5.15
CA VAL A 172 28.09 -39.70 -3.71
C VAL A 172 28.05 -41.21 -3.43
N ARG A 173 27.08 -41.94 -3.99
CA ARG A 173 26.95 -43.39 -3.78
C ARG A 173 28.18 -44.20 -4.27
N PRO A 174 28.68 -44.03 -5.51
CA PRO A 174 29.89 -44.75 -5.93
C PRO A 174 31.14 -44.27 -5.21
N PHE A 175 31.24 -42.99 -4.85
CA PHE A 175 32.37 -42.48 -4.07
C PHE A 175 32.43 -43.11 -2.66
N VAL A 176 31.29 -43.23 -1.97
CA VAL A 176 31.21 -43.91 -0.67
C VAL A 176 31.52 -45.40 -0.80
N LYS A 177 31.05 -46.07 -1.86
CA LYS A 177 31.42 -47.47 -2.14
C LYS A 177 32.92 -47.62 -2.35
N TRP A 178 33.53 -46.79 -3.20
CA TRP A 178 34.98 -46.80 -3.45
C TRP A 178 35.79 -46.57 -2.17
N LEU A 179 35.36 -45.65 -1.31
CA LEU A 179 36.06 -45.39 -0.06
C LEU A 179 35.89 -46.53 0.94
N THR A 180 34.69 -47.13 1.03
CA THR A 180 34.39 -48.25 1.94
C THR A 180 35.05 -49.55 1.49
N ASP A 181 35.00 -49.90 0.20
CA ASP A 181 35.62 -51.12 -0.34
C ASP A 181 37.15 -51.12 -0.09
N ASN A 182 37.80 -49.96 -0.28
CA ASN A 182 39.23 -49.79 0.02
C ASN A 182 39.56 -49.79 1.53
N THR A 183 38.60 -49.52 2.43
CA THR A 183 38.83 -49.63 3.88
C THR A 183 38.57 -51.04 4.41
N VAL A 184 37.68 -51.82 3.79
CA VAL A 184 37.34 -53.19 4.23
C VAL A 184 38.46 -54.17 3.89
N GLU A 185 39.08 -54.09 2.71
CA GLU A 185 40.27 -54.92 2.38
C GLU A 185 41.44 -54.71 3.34
N ASN A 186 41.64 -53.47 3.80
CA ASN A 186 42.68 -53.14 4.78
C ASN A 186 42.32 -53.51 6.22
N MET A 187 41.07 -53.86 6.53
CA MET A 187 40.64 -54.25 7.88
C MET A 187 40.48 -55.78 8.01
N GLU A 188 40.12 -56.49 6.94
CA GLU A 188 40.10 -57.95 6.89
C GLU A 188 41.51 -58.57 6.86
N SER A 189 42.53 -57.84 6.41
CA SER A 189 43.94 -58.28 6.46
C SER A 189 44.55 -58.30 7.88
N PHE A 190 43.86 -57.76 8.90
CA PHE A 190 44.34 -57.76 10.29
C PHE A 190 43.50 -58.63 11.24
N LEU A 191 42.51 -59.36 10.72
CA LEU A 191 41.75 -60.33 11.50
C LEU A 191 42.38 -61.73 11.32
N PRO A 192 42.74 -62.44 12.41
CA PRO A 192 43.29 -63.79 12.27
C PRO A 192 42.20 -64.72 11.70
N LYS A 193 42.46 -65.29 10.52
CA LYS A 193 41.59 -66.27 9.86
C LYS A 193 41.30 -67.46 10.79
N THR A 194 40.04 -67.84 10.90
CA THR A 194 39.56 -68.98 11.67
C THR A 194 39.87 -70.31 10.97
N ILE A 195 40.10 -71.34 11.76
CA ILE A 195 40.55 -72.71 11.39
C ILE A 195 39.69 -73.36 10.28
N GLU A 196 38.47 -72.89 10.08
CA GLU A 196 37.48 -73.36 9.11
C GLU A 196 37.87 -73.09 7.63
N GLU A 197 38.74 -72.11 7.35
CA GLU A 197 39.21 -71.84 5.97
C GLU A 197 40.43 -72.69 5.57
N LEU A 198 41.21 -73.22 6.53
CA LEU A 198 42.31 -74.15 6.25
C LEU A 198 41.80 -75.57 5.91
N GLU A 199 40.61 -75.93 6.41
CA GLU A 199 40.03 -77.26 6.19
C GLU A 199 39.44 -77.40 4.78
N LYS A 200 38.95 -76.31 4.18
CA LYS A 200 38.41 -76.30 2.80
C LYS A 200 39.48 -76.37 1.71
N MET A 201 40.69 -75.88 1.96
CA MET A 201 41.81 -76.09 1.01
C MET A 201 42.34 -77.52 1.05
N GLN A 202 42.14 -78.26 2.15
CA GLN A 202 42.61 -79.64 2.29
C GLN A 202 41.67 -80.68 1.65
N THR A 203 40.40 -80.32 1.40
CA THR A 203 39.40 -81.20 0.78
C THR A 203 39.29 -81.08 -0.74
N ASP A 204 39.71 -79.96 -1.33
CA ASP A 204 39.68 -79.77 -2.80
C ASP A 204 40.95 -80.31 -3.51
N ASP A 205 42.06 -80.52 -2.80
CA ASP A 205 43.35 -80.92 -3.37
C ASP A 205 43.57 -82.46 -3.51
N LEU A 206 42.53 -83.29 -3.36
CA LEU A 206 42.63 -84.76 -3.45
C LEU A 206 41.82 -85.42 -4.59
N GLU A 207 41.14 -84.65 -5.46
CA GLU A 207 40.37 -85.22 -6.59
C GLU A 207 40.83 -84.79 -8.00
N GLN A 208 41.92 -84.04 -8.15
CA GLN A 208 42.44 -83.64 -9.48
C GLN A 208 43.96 -83.73 -9.61
N VAL A 209 44.55 -84.89 -9.26
CA VAL A 209 45.97 -85.18 -9.51
C VAL A 209 46.14 -86.50 -10.27
N GLU A 210 45.54 -86.60 -11.45
CA GLU A 210 45.98 -87.50 -12.53
C GLU A 210 45.78 -86.79 -13.87
N ASP A 211 46.57 -85.74 -14.13
CA ASP A 211 47.18 -85.52 -15.44
C ASP A 211 48.16 -84.33 -15.43
N ALA A 212 49.41 -84.66 -15.74
CA ALA A 212 50.46 -83.82 -16.34
C ALA A 212 50.83 -82.46 -15.69
N ILE A 213 51.95 -82.46 -14.96
CA ILE A 213 52.85 -81.30 -14.79
C ILE A 213 53.64 -81.11 -16.10
N PRO A 214 53.74 -79.88 -16.67
CA PRO A 214 55.02 -79.17 -16.56
C PRO A 214 54.97 -77.61 -16.44
N VAL A 215 55.82 -77.13 -15.53
CA VAL A 215 56.78 -75.99 -15.69
C VAL A 215 56.26 -74.54 -15.62
N ILE A 216 56.31 -74.01 -14.39
CA ILE A 216 57.12 -72.86 -13.91
C ILE A 216 57.36 -71.69 -14.89
N VAL A 217 56.74 -70.56 -14.53
CA VAL A 217 57.30 -69.20 -14.32
C VAL A 217 58.21 -68.60 -15.39
N ASP A 218 57.81 -67.40 -15.88
CA ASP A 218 58.78 -66.35 -16.14
C ASP A 218 58.33 -65.04 -15.46
N LYS A 219 59.11 -64.62 -14.47
CA LYS A 219 59.01 -63.34 -13.77
C LYS A 219 59.87 -62.35 -14.53
N VAL A 220 59.25 -61.27 -15.03
CA VAL A 220 59.99 -60.11 -15.53
C VAL A 220 60.08 -59.09 -14.40
N ASP A 221 61.32 -58.72 -14.07
CA ASP A 221 61.73 -57.82 -12.98
C ASP A 221 61.01 -56.44 -13.03
N PRO A 222 60.36 -55.99 -11.94
CA PRO A 222 59.60 -54.73 -11.92
C PRO A 222 60.47 -53.46 -11.80
N GLU A 223 61.75 -53.53 -11.44
CA GLU A 223 62.53 -52.32 -11.11
C GLU A 223 63.04 -51.53 -12.34
N LYS A 224 63.14 -52.15 -13.52
CA LYS A 224 63.69 -51.48 -14.72
C LYS A 224 62.65 -50.68 -15.50
N VAL A 225 61.36 -50.97 -15.29
CA VAL A 225 60.23 -50.30 -15.95
C VAL A 225 59.91 -48.96 -15.28
N GLU A 226 60.12 -48.84 -13.97
CA GLU A 226 59.85 -47.61 -13.24
C GLU A 226 60.78 -46.46 -13.65
N GLY A 227 62.07 -46.76 -13.88
CA GLY A 227 63.07 -45.77 -14.25
C GLY A 227 62.85 -45.12 -15.63
N GLU A 228 62.33 -45.87 -16.60
CA GLU A 228 62.03 -45.33 -17.94
C GLU A 228 60.68 -44.59 -17.95
N MET A 229 59.66 -45.10 -17.27
CA MET A 229 58.37 -44.41 -17.14
C MET A 229 58.49 -43.05 -16.44
N ILE A 230 59.33 -42.94 -15.41
CA ILE A 230 59.56 -41.67 -14.72
C ILE A 230 60.27 -40.66 -15.63
N LYS A 231 61.24 -41.11 -16.45
CA LYS A 231 61.94 -40.24 -17.40
C LYS A 231 61.01 -39.73 -18.50
N GLU A 232 60.21 -40.59 -19.11
CA GLU A 232 59.23 -40.17 -20.13
C GLU A 232 58.19 -39.21 -19.55
N LYS A 233 57.72 -39.46 -18.33
CA LYS A 233 56.76 -38.57 -17.65
C LYS A 233 57.35 -37.21 -17.33
N VAL A 234 58.64 -37.14 -16.98
CA VAL A 234 59.34 -35.86 -16.76
C VAL A 234 59.56 -35.12 -18.07
N VAL A 235 59.95 -35.80 -19.15
CA VAL A 235 60.13 -35.19 -20.48
C VAL A 235 58.82 -34.61 -21.02
N THR A 236 57.73 -35.37 -20.94
CA THR A 236 56.39 -34.91 -21.38
C THR A 236 55.86 -33.74 -20.54
N LEU A 237 56.16 -33.70 -19.24
CA LEU A 237 55.78 -32.56 -18.38
C LEU A 237 56.59 -31.29 -18.71
N ILE A 238 57.85 -31.43 -19.14
CA ILE A 238 58.70 -30.32 -19.59
C ILE A 238 58.23 -29.80 -20.96
N GLU A 239 57.92 -30.68 -21.91
CA GLU A 239 57.40 -30.29 -23.23
C GLU A 239 56.03 -29.62 -23.15
N SER A 240 55.13 -30.13 -22.30
CA SER A 240 53.78 -29.57 -22.17
C SER A 240 53.76 -28.19 -21.53
N ASN A 241 54.74 -27.84 -20.70
CA ASN A 241 54.78 -26.57 -19.95
C ASN A 241 56.20 -26.06 -19.69
N PRO A 242 56.93 -25.56 -20.71
CA PRO A 242 58.31 -25.12 -20.57
C PRO A 242 58.47 -23.93 -19.61
N THR A 243 57.46 -23.05 -19.53
CA THR A 243 57.46 -21.88 -18.65
C THR A 243 57.41 -22.25 -17.16
N LYS A 244 56.62 -23.27 -16.79
CA LYS A 244 56.54 -23.73 -15.38
C LYS A 244 57.81 -24.48 -14.98
N ALA A 245 58.37 -25.30 -15.86
CA ALA A 245 59.64 -25.98 -15.62
C ALA A 245 60.79 -24.97 -15.41
N ALA A 246 60.86 -23.92 -16.23
CA ALA A 246 61.83 -22.84 -16.07
C ALA A 246 61.66 -22.05 -14.76
N MET A 247 60.41 -21.80 -14.33
CA MET A 247 60.14 -21.13 -13.04
C MET A 247 60.62 -21.94 -11.84
N ILE A 248 60.44 -23.27 -11.84
CA ILE A 248 60.91 -24.14 -10.76
C ILE A 248 62.44 -24.18 -10.73
N LEU A 249 63.10 -24.30 -11.89
CA LEU A 249 64.56 -24.22 -11.98
C LEU A 249 65.07 -22.85 -11.51
N HIS A 250 64.38 -21.77 -11.88
CA HIS A 250 64.69 -20.42 -11.42
C HIS A 250 64.55 -20.30 -9.89
N GLU A 251 63.49 -20.86 -9.31
CA GLU A 251 63.26 -20.87 -7.86
C GLU A 251 64.32 -21.69 -7.11
N TRP A 252 64.77 -22.80 -7.69
CA TRP A 252 65.85 -23.61 -7.10
C TRP A 252 67.21 -22.93 -7.16
N VAL A 253 67.50 -22.20 -8.24
CA VAL A 253 68.72 -21.41 -8.36
C VAL A 253 68.72 -20.22 -7.39
N HIS A 254 67.56 -19.66 -7.06
CA HIS A 254 67.45 -18.45 -6.26
C HIS A 254 67.07 -18.66 -4.78
N ARG A 255 66.90 -19.89 -4.29
CA ARG A 255 66.58 -20.11 -2.87
C ARG A 255 67.83 -19.95 -1.97
N PRO A 256 67.92 -18.94 -1.10
CA PRO A 256 68.95 -18.89 -0.08
C PRO A 256 68.66 -19.94 1.03
N LYS A 257 69.73 -20.58 1.53
CA LYS A 257 69.66 -21.69 2.49
C LYS A 257 69.03 -21.23 3.82
N PRO A 258 67.98 -21.88 4.35
CA PRO A 258 67.42 -21.54 5.66
C PRO A 258 68.29 -22.07 6.81
N VAL A 259 68.50 -21.22 7.82
CA VAL A 259 69.16 -21.50 9.11
C VAL A 259 68.25 -22.35 9.97
N VAL A 260 68.78 -23.43 10.54
CA VAL A 260 68.06 -24.36 11.43
C VAL A 260 68.14 -23.83 12.86
N THR A 261 67.01 -23.53 13.48
CA THR A 261 66.89 -23.46 14.95
C THR A 261 65.94 -24.55 15.41
N ASP A 262 66.49 -25.51 16.15
CA ASP A 262 65.82 -26.69 16.66
C ASP A 262 65.08 -26.37 17.98
N LYS A 263 63.80 -26.78 18.06
CA LYS A 263 63.12 -27.55 19.14
C LYS A 263 63.40 -27.13 20.62
N ILE A 264 62.42 -27.04 21.53
CA ILE A 264 61.81 -28.18 22.26
C ILE A 264 60.67 -27.69 23.19
N ILE A 265 59.50 -28.32 23.05
CA ILE A 265 58.56 -28.92 24.03
C ILE A 265 58.43 -28.34 25.47
N GLY A 266 57.17 -28.09 25.86
CA GLY A 266 56.64 -28.05 27.24
C GLY A 266 55.42 -27.10 27.26
N GLY A 267 54.18 -27.50 27.54
CA GLY A 267 53.73 -28.27 28.69
C GLY A 267 52.95 -27.31 29.60
N ASP A 268 51.74 -27.73 30.00
CA ASP A 268 50.94 -27.18 31.12
C ASP A 268 50.00 -25.98 30.86
N GLY A 269 48.90 -25.99 31.61
CA GLY A 269 48.22 -24.77 32.04
C GLY A 269 46.81 -24.56 31.52
N GLY A 270 45.83 -25.07 32.25
CA GLY A 270 44.42 -24.70 32.09
C GLY A 270 44.10 -23.27 32.55
N LYS A 271 42.78 -23.00 32.49
CA LYS A 271 42.02 -21.98 33.22
C LYS A 271 41.77 -20.65 32.48
N GLY A 272 40.51 -20.49 32.10
CA GLY A 272 39.61 -19.53 32.74
C GLY A 272 39.64 -18.08 32.26
N ASP A 273 38.42 -17.56 32.12
CA ASP A 273 38.02 -16.15 32.13
C ASP A 273 38.35 -15.37 30.83
N GLY A 274 37.46 -14.60 30.23
CA GLY A 274 36.29 -13.88 30.74
C GLY A 274 36.41 -12.44 30.26
N LYS A 275 35.29 -11.84 29.79
CA LYS A 275 35.13 -10.45 29.29
C LYS A 275 35.87 -10.16 27.98
N GLY A 276 35.34 -9.39 27.04
CA GLY A 276 34.32 -8.36 27.07
C GLY A 276 34.84 -7.28 26.09
N GLY A 277 34.12 -7.01 25.01
CA GLY A 277 33.46 -5.71 24.89
C GLY A 277 34.24 -4.74 23.99
N GLY A 278 33.49 -4.02 23.14
CA GLY A 278 33.97 -2.90 22.31
C GLY A 278 34.23 -3.33 20.87
N GLY A 279 33.42 -3.02 19.86
CA GLY A 279 32.46 -1.93 19.77
C GLY A 279 33.18 -0.59 19.58
N LYS A 280 33.52 -0.26 18.33
CA LYS A 280 33.19 1.03 17.68
C LYS A 280 33.98 1.22 16.37
N LYS A 281 33.18 1.47 15.32
CA LYS A 281 33.27 2.60 14.38
C LYS A 281 34.64 2.92 13.77
N SER A 282 34.71 2.91 12.45
CA SER A 282 34.59 4.14 11.65
C SER A 282 34.90 3.87 10.18
N ALA A 283 34.09 4.50 9.31
CA ALA A 283 34.38 4.92 7.94
C ALA A 283 34.68 3.83 6.90
#